data_AF-A0A378CDL1-F1
#
_entry.id   AF-A0A378CDL1-F1
#
_cell.length_a   1.000
_cell.length_b   1.000
_cell.length_c   1.000
_cell.angle_alpha   90.00
_cell.angle_beta   90.00
_cell.angle_gamma   90.00
#
_symmetry.space_group_name_H-M   'P 1'
#
loop_
_entity.id
_entity.type
_entity.pdbx_description
1 polymer ?
#
loop_
_entity_poly.entity_id
_entity_poly.type
_entity_poly.pdbx_seq_one_letter_code
_entity_poly.pdbx_strand_id
1 'polypeptide(L)' 'MSAEIIDQANELAERRLEMTIQNMRINHAAVSATHCRDCGEEIPERRRELVAGCQRCADCQEEEELRGKHWRP' A
#
# COMPACT_ATOMS: atom_id res chain seq x y z
N MET A 1 -26.65 2.44 31.66
CA MET A 1 -26.02 1.27 31.02
C MET A 1 -25.67 1.48 29.54
N SER A 2 -26.07 2.58 28.88
CA SER A 2 -25.72 2.86 27.48
C SER A 2 -24.36 3.54 27.29
N ALA A 3 -23.92 4.37 28.26
CA ALA A 3 -22.65 5.09 28.17
C ALA A 3 -21.44 4.14 28.08
N GLU A 4 -21.34 3.14 28.97
CA GLU A 4 -20.24 2.16 28.95
C GLU A 4 -20.17 1.34 27.65
N ILE A 5 -21.32 1.08 27.02
CA ILE A 5 -21.36 0.37 25.72
C ILE A 5 -20.82 1.26 24.60
N ILE A 6 -21.14 2.56 24.63
CA ILE A 6 -20.65 3.54 23.66
C ILE A 6 -19.13 3.72 23.82
N ASP A 7 -18.66 3.82 25.06
CA ASP A 7 -17.23 3.99 25.35
C ASP A 7 -16.43 2.76 24.88
N GLN A 8 -16.92 1.54 25.15
CA GLN A 8 -16.31 0.29 24.65
C GLN A 8 -16.32 0.19 23.12
N ALA A 9 -17.41 0.62 22.48
CA ALA A 9 -17.52 0.60 21.02
C ALA A 9 -16.52 1.58 20.36
N ASN A 10 -16.34 2.78 20.94
CA ASN A 10 -15.38 3.77 20.47
C ASN A 10 -13.95 3.27 20.63
N GLU A 11 -13.59 2.71 21.78
CA GLU A 11 -12.26 2.15 22.02
C GLU A 11 -11.93 1.03 21.01
N LEU A 12 -12.90 0.16 20.71
CA LEU A 12 -12.72 -0.88 19.70
C LEU A 12 -12.55 -0.28 18.28
N ALA A 13 -13.30 0.76 17.94
CA ALA A 13 -13.18 1.44 16.66
C ALA A 13 -11.80 2.12 16.50
N GLU A 14 -11.32 2.79 17.54
CA GLU A 14 -9.99 3.41 17.58
C GLU A 14 -8.88 2.37 17.38
N ARG A 15 -8.91 1.26 18.13
CA ARG A 15 -7.93 0.18 17.95
C ARG A 15 -7.95 -0.40 16.54
N ARG A 16 -9.13 -0.57 15.93
CA ARG A 16 -9.26 -1.05 14.54
C ARG A 16 -8.67 -0.07 13.54
N LEU A 17 -8.89 1.23 13.75
CA LEU A 17 -8.32 2.28 12.93
C LEU A 17 -6.79 2.27 13.03
N GLU A 18 -6.25 2.22 14.25
CA GLU A 18 -4.80 2.16 14.47
C GLU A 18 -4.17 0.95 13.79
N MET A 19 -4.72 -0.25 13.97
CA MET A 19 -4.24 -1.46 13.29
C MET A 19 -4.25 -1.31 11.77
N THR A 20 -5.31 -0.73 11.21
CA THR A 20 -5.44 -0.50 9.76
C THR A 20 -4.37 0.48 9.27
N ILE A 21 -4.15 1.58 10.00
CA ILE A 21 -3.11 2.56 9.69
C ILE A 21 -1.73 1.91 9.74
N GLN A 22 -1.43 1.13 10.78
CA GLN A 22 -0.13 0.45 10.88
C GLN A 22 0.09 -0.53 9.73
N ASN A 23 -0.94 -1.29 9.33
CA ASN A 23 -0.84 -2.26 8.24
C ASN A 23 -0.70 -1.59 6.85
N MET A 24 -1.25 -0.37 6.69
CA MET A 24 -1.17 0.37 5.43
C MET A 24 0.07 1.27 5.32
N ARG A 25 0.84 1.45 6.40
CA ARG A 25 2.06 2.26 6.37
C ARG A 25 3.08 1.66 5.41
N ILE A 26 3.57 2.50 4.49
CA ILE A 26 4.60 2.12 3.54
C ILE A 26 5.94 2.00 4.26
N ASN A 27 6.67 0.92 4.02
CA ASN A 27 8.04 0.79 4.48
C ASN A 27 8.98 1.62 3.57
N HIS A 28 9.31 2.83 3.99
CA HIS A 28 10.20 3.74 3.25
C HIS A 28 11.63 3.21 3.06
N ALA A 29 12.05 2.19 3.81
CA ALA A 29 13.36 1.55 3.65
C ALA A 29 13.33 0.37 2.66
N ALA A 30 12.19 0.10 2.02
CA ALA A 30 12.08 -1.00 1.07
C ALA A 30 13.00 -0.76 -0.15
N VAL A 31 13.80 -1.78 -0.48
CA VAL A 31 14.71 -1.74 -1.62
C VAL A 31 13.92 -1.87 -2.93
N SER A 32 14.08 -0.87 -3.79
CA SER A 32 13.50 -0.85 -5.14
C SER A 32 14.24 -1.80 -6.08
N ALA A 33 13.51 -2.47 -6.97
CA ALA A 33 14.08 -3.29 -8.02
C ALA A 33 14.84 -2.42 -9.05
N THR A 34 15.85 -3.00 -9.70
CA THR A 34 16.59 -2.31 -10.77
C THR A 34 15.90 -2.45 -12.13
N HIS A 35 15.19 -3.56 -12.35
CA HIS A 35 14.46 -3.86 -13.58
C HIS A 35 13.00 -4.21 -13.26
N CYS A 36 12.10 -3.86 -14.16
CA CYS A 36 10.67 -4.14 -14.05
C CYS A 36 10.45 -5.66 -14.13
N ARG A 37 9.67 -6.21 -13.19
CA ARG A 37 9.37 -7.65 -13.19
C ARG A 37 8.50 -8.14 -14.36
N ASP A 38 7.77 -7.24 -15.02
CA ASP A 38 6.83 -7.61 -16.09
C ASP A 38 7.45 -7.41 -17.47
N CYS A 39 7.98 -6.22 -17.77
CA CYS A 39 8.58 -5.92 -19.08
C CYS A 39 10.10 -6.13 -19.13
N GLY A 40 10.79 -6.26 -17.99
CA GLY A 40 12.25 -6.43 -17.92
C GLY A 40 13.06 -5.15 -18.13
N GLU A 41 12.42 -4.02 -18.45
CA GLU A 41 13.10 -2.73 -18.66
C GLU A 41 13.69 -2.15 -17.36
N GLU A 42 14.76 -1.36 -17.47
CA GLU A 42 15.35 -0.69 -16.31
C GLU A 42 14.34 0.28 -15.67
N ILE A 43 14.19 0.20 -14.35
CA ILE A 43 13.36 1.14 -13.61
C ILE A 43 14.15 2.43 -13.41
N PRO A 44 13.64 3.60 -13.87
CA PRO A 44 14.34 4.87 -13.73
C PRO A 44 14.72 5.17 -12.29
N GLU A 45 15.92 5.70 -12.07
CA GLU A 45 16.45 6.01 -10.73
C GLU A 45 15.50 6.90 -9.93
N ARG A 46 14.96 7.96 -10.56
CA ARG A 46 13.96 8.85 -9.97
C ARG A 46 12.76 8.10 -9.40
N ARG A 47 12.31 7.02 -10.04
CA ARG A 47 11.20 6.19 -9.53
C ARG A 47 11.66 5.34 -8.33
N ARG A 48 12.87 4.79 -8.37
CA ARG A 48 13.45 4.02 -7.26
C ARG A 48 13.63 4.86 -5.99
N GLU A 49 13.94 6.14 -6.14
CA GLU A 49 14.09 7.12 -5.05
C GLU A 49 12.75 7.59 -4.48
N LEU A 50 11.78 7.92 -5.35
CA LEU A 50 10.49 8.48 -4.93
C LEU A 50 9.49 7.41 -4.48
N VAL A 51 9.63 6.17 -4.98
CA VAL A 51 8.73 5.06 -4.70
C VAL A 51 9.51 3.92 -4.08
N ALA A 52 9.64 3.95 -2.75
CA ALA A 52 10.33 2.91 -1.98
C ALA A 52 9.74 1.52 -2.29
N GLY A 53 10.61 0.58 -2.61
CA GLY A 53 10.24 -0.81 -2.87
C GLY A 53 9.59 -1.07 -4.23
N CYS A 54 9.66 -0.13 -5.19
CA CYS A 54 9.04 -0.34 -6.51
C CYS A 54 9.57 -1.61 -7.21
N GLN A 55 8.66 -2.45 -7.73
CA GLN A 55 8.99 -3.70 -8.43
C GLN A 55 8.69 -3.64 -9.94
N ARG A 56 8.05 -2.56 -10.39
CA ARG A 56 7.59 -2.35 -11.77
C ARG A 56 7.89 -0.93 -12.24
N CYS A 57 8.04 -0.78 -13.55
CA CYS A 57 8.03 0.54 -14.19
C CYS A 57 6.67 1.23 -13.99
N ALA A 58 6.56 2.50 -14.43
CA ALA A 58 5.32 3.27 -14.28
C ALA A 58 4.16 2.63 -15.03
N ASP A 59 4.41 2.26 -16.29
CA ASP A 59 3.37 1.77 -17.20
C ASP A 59 2.81 0.42 -16.74
N CYS A 60 3.67 -0.57 -16.48
CA CYS A 60 3.22 -1.88 -15.99
C CYS A 60 2.55 -1.81 -14.61
N GLN A 61 2.92 -0.83 -13.77
CA GLN A 61 2.24 -0.61 -12.50
C GLN A 61 0.81 -0.06 -12.71
N GLU A 62 0.63 0.89 -13.63
CA GLU A 62 -0.69 1.43 -13.97
C GLU A 62 -1.61 0.34 -14.53
N GLU A 63 -1.09 -0.49 -15.45
CA GLU A 63 -1.84 -1.62 -16.00
C GLU A 63 -2.28 -2.61 -14.91
N GLU A 64 -1.40 -2.94 -13.96
CA GLU A 64 -1.77 -3.85 -12.88
C GLU A 64 -2.83 -3.25 -11.96
N GLU A 65 -2.72 -1.98 -11.60
CA GLU A 65 -3.72 -1.29 -10.80
C GLU A 65 -5.09 -1.22 -11.49
N LEU A 66 -5.11 -1.01 -12.81
CA LEU A 66 -6.33 -1.07 -13.60
C LEU A 66 -6.94 -2.48 -13.56
N ARG A 67 -6.13 -3.54 -13.72
CA ARG A 67 -6.62 -4.92 -13.60
C ARG A 67 -7.18 -5.22 -12.20
N GLY A 68 -6.51 -4.75 -11.15
CA GLY A 68 -6.93 -4.94 -9.76
C GLY A 68 -8.21 -4.18 -9.39
N LYS A 69 -8.44 -2.98 -9.97
CA LYS A 69 -9.67 -2.20 -9.74
C LYS A 69 -10.93 -2.92 -10.19
N HIS A 70 -10.84 -3.70 -11.27
CA HIS A 70 -11.97 -4.45 -11.82
C HIS A 70 -12.24 -5.78 -11.07
N TRP A 71 -11.31 -6.20 -10.20
CA TRP A 71 -11.34 -7.48 -9.47
C TRP A 71 -11.36 -7.30 -7.94
N ARG A 72 -11.96 -6.23 -7.41
CA ARG A 72 -12.26 -6.22 -5.97
C ARG A 72 -13.54 -7.03 -5.75
N PRO A 73 -13.49 -8.24 -5.15
CA PRO A 73 -14.69 -8.94 -4.71
C PRO A 73 -15.46 -8.17 -3.64
#